data_AF-A0A431HYE7-F1
#
_entry.id   AF-A0A431HYE7-F1
#
_cell.length_a   1.000
_cell.length_b   1.000
_cell.length_c   1.000
_cell.angle_alpha   90.00
_cell.angle_beta   90.00
_cell.angle_gamma   90.00
#
_symmetry.space_group_name_H-M   'P 1'
#
loop_
_entity.id
_entity.type
_entity.pdbx_description
1 polymer ?
#
loop_
_entity_poly.entity_id
_entity_poly.type
_entity_poly.pdbx_seq_one_letter_code
_entity_poly.pdbx_strand_id
1 'polypeptide(L)'
;MPRADAPGYEATLLDLCRRERVELLVPTRDAELPWFAERRARFAEIGTRVLVSAPAAIERCRDKRAFADFCAAHGFATPPAVTLPAAADDFPLFAKPRIGQGSGGARRIESAAGLAGLDAEHWIVQRFDGGPEYTLDVCAGFDGTVLSVVPRRRLQVLAGESITGVTVMDPALVELGAAVVRALGLIGHATVQCFHDAAGSRLIEVNPRFGGGAALGFAAGADSPRWLLRLARGGSIEPQLGCQRDGLYLLRHSHDVFVAAEDVCR
;
A
#
# COMPACT_ATOMS: atom_id res chain seq x y z
N MET A 1 -2.92 3.48 -25.00
CA MET A 1 -2.30 4.43 -24.05
C MET A 1 -0.78 4.24 -24.12
N PRO A 2 0.05 5.30 -24.23
CA PRO A 2 1.48 5.17 -24.08
C PRO A 2 1.85 4.64 -22.69
N ARG A 3 3.06 4.10 -22.57
CA ARG A 3 3.65 3.80 -21.26
C ARG A 3 3.82 5.11 -20.46
N ALA A 4 3.77 5.02 -19.13
CA ALA A 4 3.89 6.19 -18.25
C ALA A 4 5.22 6.96 -18.40
N ASP A 5 6.28 6.28 -18.88
CA ASP A 5 7.60 6.83 -19.14
C ASP A 5 7.76 7.44 -20.55
N ALA A 6 6.75 7.30 -21.42
CA ALA A 6 6.83 7.75 -22.80
C ALA A 6 6.43 9.24 -22.97
N PRO A 7 7.08 9.99 -23.89
CA PRO A 7 6.64 11.32 -24.27
C PRO A 7 5.16 11.34 -24.68
N GLY A 8 4.43 12.36 -24.24
CA GLY A 8 3.01 12.52 -24.58
C GLY A 8 2.02 11.70 -23.73
N TYR A 9 2.49 10.91 -22.75
CA TYR A 9 1.63 10.20 -21.80
C TYR A 9 0.63 11.15 -21.13
N GLU A 10 1.12 12.28 -20.59
CA GLU A 10 0.27 13.27 -19.91
C GLU A 10 -0.82 13.84 -20.80
N ALA A 11 -0.44 14.32 -21.99
CA ALA A 11 -1.37 14.94 -22.93
C ALA A 11 -2.44 13.93 -23.38
N THR A 12 -2.04 12.69 -23.66
CA THR A 12 -2.95 11.62 -24.06
C THR A 12 -3.92 11.27 -22.95
N LEU A 13 -3.44 11.19 -21.69
CA LEU A 13 -4.27 10.84 -20.55
C LEU A 13 -5.26 11.95 -20.20
N LEU A 14 -4.84 13.23 -20.26
CA LEU A 14 -5.73 14.38 -20.07
C LEU A 14 -6.79 14.44 -21.17
N ASP A 15 -6.42 14.22 -22.44
CA ASP A 15 -7.37 14.16 -23.56
C ASP A 15 -8.38 13.03 -23.39
N LEU A 16 -7.91 11.83 -23.02
CA LEU A 16 -8.79 10.70 -22.70
C LEU A 16 -9.77 11.05 -21.57
N CYS A 17 -9.27 11.61 -20.46
CA CYS A 17 -10.11 11.99 -19.33
C CYS A 17 -11.19 13.01 -19.73
N ARG A 18 -10.82 14.00 -20.56
CA ARG A 18 -11.75 15.01 -21.06
C ARG A 18 -12.80 14.41 -22.01
N ARG A 19 -12.37 13.61 -22.99
CA ARG A 19 -13.26 13.01 -24.00
C ARG A 19 -14.26 12.05 -23.37
N GLU A 20 -13.80 11.19 -22.48
CA GLU A 20 -14.64 10.18 -21.81
C GLU A 20 -15.36 10.75 -20.57
N ARG A 21 -15.15 12.04 -20.24
CA ARG A 21 -15.73 12.72 -19.07
C ARG A 21 -15.45 11.97 -17.76
N VAL A 22 -14.19 11.58 -17.55
CA VAL A 22 -13.76 10.85 -16.36
C VAL A 22 -13.88 11.75 -15.14
N GLU A 23 -14.79 11.42 -14.22
CA GLU A 23 -14.98 12.15 -12.95
C GLU A 23 -13.91 11.78 -11.90
N LEU A 24 -13.50 10.51 -11.87
CA LEU A 24 -12.54 9.98 -10.91
C LEU A 24 -11.51 9.09 -11.61
N LEU A 25 -10.23 9.46 -11.50
CA LEU A 25 -9.09 8.68 -11.97
C LEU A 25 -8.41 8.00 -10.78
N VAL A 26 -8.21 6.68 -10.86
CA VAL A 26 -7.64 5.86 -9.79
C VAL A 26 -6.31 5.25 -10.24
N PRO A 27 -5.17 5.82 -9.84
CA PRO A 27 -3.87 5.18 -10.01
C PRO A 27 -3.77 3.91 -9.14
N THR A 28 -3.18 2.84 -9.68
CA THR A 28 -3.09 1.54 -9.00
C THR A 28 -1.66 1.06 -8.74
N ARG A 29 -0.65 1.80 -9.20
CA ARG A 29 0.77 1.44 -9.05
C ARG A 29 1.51 2.48 -8.22
N ASP A 30 2.32 2.02 -7.25
CA ASP A 30 3.09 2.89 -6.36
C ASP A 30 4.09 3.79 -7.14
N ALA A 31 4.60 3.30 -8.29
CA ALA A 31 5.56 4.05 -9.13
C ALA A 31 4.99 5.33 -9.71
N GLU A 32 3.69 5.34 -9.97
CA GLU A 32 2.99 6.42 -10.66
C GLU A 32 2.43 7.46 -9.69
N LEU A 33 2.31 7.12 -8.39
CA LEU A 33 1.68 7.99 -7.41
C LEU A 33 2.35 9.37 -7.28
N PRO A 34 3.69 9.52 -7.23
CA PRO A 34 4.30 10.84 -7.18
C PRO A 34 3.94 11.70 -8.40
N TRP A 35 3.97 11.09 -9.59
CA TRP A 35 3.66 11.77 -10.84
C TRP A 35 2.22 12.33 -10.83
N PHE A 36 1.27 11.53 -10.37
CA PHE A 36 -0.13 11.93 -10.22
C PHE A 36 -0.33 12.96 -9.11
N ALA A 37 0.34 12.80 -7.97
CA ALA A 37 0.22 13.71 -6.83
C ALA A 37 0.67 15.14 -7.18
N GLU A 38 1.76 15.27 -7.94
CA GLU A 38 2.28 16.53 -8.48
C GLU A 38 1.33 17.18 -9.50
N ARG A 39 0.64 16.38 -10.32
CA ARG A 39 -0.17 16.85 -11.46
C ARG A 39 -1.67 16.90 -11.19
N ARG A 40 -2.12 16.56 -9.99
CA ARG A 40 -3.55 16.49 -9.63
C ARG A 40 -4.34 17.75 -9.99
N ALA A 41 -3.72 18.93 -9.91
CA ALA A 41 -4.35 20.21 -10.27
C ALA A 41 -4.72 20.28 -11.77
N ARG A 42 -3.85 19.77 -12.65
CA ARG A 42 -4.07 19.75 -14.11
C ARG A 42 -5.25 18.87 -14.50
N PHE A 43 -5.45 17.76 -13.78
CA PHE A 43 -6.64 16.92 -13.94
C PHE A 43 -7.89 17.61 -13.41
N ALA A 44 -7.79 18.31 -12.27
CA ALA A 44 -8.91 19.04 -11.70
C ALA A 44 -9.42 20.16 -12.64
N GLU A 45 -8.53 20.83 -13.37
CA GLU A 45 -8.87 21.85 -14.38
C GLU A 45 -9.78 21.33 -15.49
N ILE A 46 -9.74 20.03 -15.80
CA ILE A 46 -10.60 19.38 -16.80
C ILE A 46 -11.79 18.64 -16.17
N GLY A 47 -12.04 18.83 -14.88
CA GLY A 47 -13.14 18.19 -14.15
C GLY A 47 -12.85 16.77 -13.67
N THR A 48 -11.60 16.29 -13.76
CA THR A 48 -11.20 14.95 -13.33
C THR A 48 -10.52 15.01 -11.96
N ARG A 49 -11.10 14.34 -10.95
CA ARG A 49 -10.43 14.15 -9.66
C ARG A 49 -9.48 12.97 -9.74
N VAL A 50 -8.24 13.14 -9.25
CA VAL A 50 -7.31 12.02 -9.08
C VAL A 50 -7.37 11.52 -7.64
N LEU A 51 -7.61 10.21 -7.45
CA LEU A 51 -7.57 9.56 -6.15
C LEU A 51 -6.11 9.34 -5.73
N VAL A 52 -5.47 10.39 -5.23
CA VAL A 52 -4.08 10.34 -4.78
C VAL A 52 -3.88 11.27 -3.59
N SER A 53 -3.13 10.81 -2.59
CA SER A 53 -2.76 11.62 -1.42
C SER A 53 -1.76 12.73 -1.79
N ALA A 54 -1.53 13.67 -0.87
CA ALA A 54 -0.63 14.79 -1.08
C ALA A 54 0.82 14.33 -1.37
N PRO A 55 1.61 15.06 -2.20
CA PRO A 55 2.97 14.66 -2.57
C PRO A 55 3.86 14.29 -1.38
N ALA A 56 3.85 15.10 -0.32
CA ALA A 56 4.65 14.84 0.89
C ALA A 56 4.28 13.51 1.58
N ALA A 57 3.00 13.13 1.57
CA ALA A 57 2.56 11.87 2.15
C ALA A 57 2.96 10.67 1.28
N ILE A 58 2.87 10.80 -0.05
CA ILE A 58 3.33 9.79 -1.01
C ILE A 58 4.84 9.55 -0.87
N GLU A 59 5.64 10.61 -0.88
CA GLU A 59 7.10 10.52 -0.74
C GLU A 59 7.51 9.85 0.57
N ARG A 60 6.85 10.23 1.68
CA ARG A 60 7.08 9.62 2.98
C ARG A 60 6.76 8.12 3.00
N CYS A 61 5.69 7.68 2.33
CA CYS A 61 5.35 6.26 2.26
C CYS A 61 6.32 5.47 1.37
N ARG A 62 6.84 6.10 0.31
CA ARG A 62 7.74 5.49 -0.67
C ARG A 62 9.15 5.27 -0.11
N ASP A 63 9.63 6.20 0.71
CA ASP A 63 10.95 6.13 1.35
C ASP A 63 10.86 5.43 2.70
N LYS A 64 11.38 4.20 2.77
CA LYS A 64 11.34 3.37 3.98
C LYS A 64 12.12 3.97 5.15
N ARG A 65 13.13 4.82 4.91
CA ARG A 65 13.81 5.57 5.97
C ARG A 65 12.91 6.68 6.49
N ALA A 66 12.41 7.52 5.60
CA ALA A 66 11.51 8.62 5.97
C ALA A 66 10.24 8.10 6.69
N PHE A 67 9.73 6.94 6.26
CA PHE A 67 8.63 6.26 6.93
C PHE A 67 9.01 5.79 8.34
N ALA A 68 10.19 5.19 8.52
CA ALA A 68 10.66 4.77 9.84
C ALA A 68 10.87 5.96 10.79
N ASP A 69 11.47 7.05 10.29
CA ASP A 69 11.66 8.29 11.05
C ASP A 69 10.31 8.91 11.44
N PHE A 70 9.36 8.91 10.51
CA PHE A 70 7.98 9.33 10.79
C PHE A 70 7.33 8.47 11.87
N CYS A 71 7.49 7.14 11.80
CA CYS A 71 6.96 6.23 12.80
C CYS A 71 7.53 6.53 14.20
N ALA A 72 8.85 6.69 14.30
CA ALA A 72 9.50 7.06 15.56
C ALA A 72 8.97 8.38 16.12
N ALA A 73 8.80 9.40 15.27
CA ALA A 73 8.28 10.71 15.69
C ALA A 73 6.80 10.68 16.15
N HIS A 74 6.02 9.70 15.72
CA HIS A 74 4.58 9.57 16.05
C HIS A 74 4.29 8.43 17.03
N GLY A 75 5.31 7.77 17.58
CA GLY A 75 5.16 6.68 18.55
C GLY A 75 4.71 5.35 17.95
N PHE A 76 4.90 5.14 16.63
CA PHE A 76 4.66 3.85 15.99
C PHE A 76 5.94 3.01 15.98
N ALA A 77 5.83 1.74 16.39
CA ALA A 77 6.94 0.82 16.35
C ALA A 77 7.21 0.32 14.92
N THR A 78 8.48 0.09 14.59
CA THR A 78 8.95 -0.57 13.37
C THR A 78 9.95 -1.67 13.77
N PRO A 79 10.25 -2.65 12.90
CA PRO A 79 11.35 -3.57 13.14
C PRO A 79 12.66 -2.80 13.38
N PRO A 80 13.43 -3.14 14.43
CA PRO A 80 14.63 -2.38 14.79
C PRO A 80 15.63 -2.30 13.63
N ALA A 81 15.99 -1.07 13.23
CA ALA A 81 17.03 -0.84 12.25
C ALA A 81 18.40 -1.26 12.80
N VAL A 82 19.28 -1.71 11.90
CA VAL A 82 20.66 -2.12 12.23
C VAL A 82 21.62 -1.23 11.47
N THR A 83 22.52 -0.58 12.20
CA THR A 83 23.63 0.19 11.62
C THR A 83 24.70 -0.76 11.13
N LEU A 84 25.21 -0.54 9.92
CA LEU A 84 26.31 -1.32 9.37
C LEU A 84 27.67 -0.78 9.85
N PRO A 85 28.68 -1.63 10.11
CA PRO A 85 28.63 -3.10 10.02
C PRO A 85 27.87 -3.74 11.20
N ALA A 86 27.08 -4.78 10.93
CA ALA A 86 26.33 -5.51 11.96
C ALA A 86 27.22 -6.49 12.74
N ALA A 87 26.88 -6.75 14.01
CA ALA A 87 27.56 -7.76 14.83
C ALA A 87 27.08 -9.18 14.48
N ALA A 88 27.85 -10.22 14.87
CA ALA A 88 27.49 -11.61 14.62
C ALA A 88 26.18 -12.03 15.32
N ASP A 89 25.88 -11.44 16.48
CA ASP A 89 24.67 -11.75 17.26
C ASP A 89 23.41 -11.05 16.72
N ASP A 90 23.53 -10.22 15.67
CA ASP A 90 22.39 -9.51 15.07
C ASP A 90 21.63 -10.36 14.04
N PHE A 91 22.17 -11.50 13.60
CA PHE A 91 21.54 -12.33 12.57
C PHE A 91 20.46 -13.28 13.14
N PRO A 92 19.38 -13.58 12.38
CA PRO A 92 19.12 -13.15 11.02
C PRO A 92 18.66 -11.68 10.90
N LEU A 93 19.09 -11.04 9.82
CA LEU A 93 18.68 -9.69 9.42
C LEU A 93 17.75 -9.73 8.21
N PHE A 94 17.10 -8.61 7.93
CA PHE A 94 16.32 -8.40 6.72
C PHE A 94 16.79 -7.12 6.03
N ALA A 95 17.17 -7.26 4.75
CA ALA A 95 17.58 -6.16 3.91
C ALA A 95 16.51 -5.86 2.86
N LYS A 96 16.19 -4.59 2.65
CA LYS A 96 15.25 -4.13 1.61
C LYS A 96 15.70 -2.80 0.99
N PRO A 97 15.44 -2.55 -0.30
CA PRO A 97 15.72 -1.24 -0.89
C PRO A 97 14.94 -0.13 -0.19
N ARG A 98 15.61 0.99 0.07
CA ARG A 98 15.04 2.20 0.68
C ARG A 98 13.85 2.70 -0.14
N ILE A 99 14.02 2.75 -1.46
CA ILE A 99 12.97 3.06 -2.44
C ILE A 99 12.71 1.79 -3.24
N GLY A 100 11.47 1.31 -3.30
CA GLY A 100 11.15 0.08 -4.03
C GLY A 100 9.71 -0.37 -3.86
N GLN A 101 9.32 -1.40 -4.62
CA GLN A 101 7.94 -1.92 -4.72
C GLN A 101 7.94 -3.45 -4.82
N GLY A 102 6.82 -4.08 -4.46
CA GLY A 102 6.57 -5.51 -4.72
C GLY A 102 7.62 -6.47 -4.13
N SER A 103 8.22 -6.12 -2.99
CA SER A 103 9.31 -6.88 -2.37
C SER A 103 10.58 -7.05 -3.24
N GLY A 104 10.72 -6.33 -4.35
CA GLY A 104 11.88 -6.41 -5.22
C GLY A 104 13.17 -6.10 -4.46
N GLY A 105 14.12 -7.02 -4.48
CA GLY A 105 15.41 -6.90 -3.78
C GLY A 105 15.36 -7.16 -2.27
N ALA A 106 14.18 -7.34 -1.67
CA ALA A 106 14.07 -7.65 -0.25
C ALA A 106 14.50 -9.09 0.05
N ARG A 107 15.36 -9.29 1.04
CA ARG A 107 15.93 -10.61 1.37
C ARG A 107 16.30 -10.75 2.83
N ARG A 108 16.12 -11.96 3.36
CA ARG A 108 16.68 -12.38 4.65
C ARG A 108 18.18 -12.59 4.51
N ILE A 109 18.94 -12.13 5.50
CA ILE A 109 20.40 -12.20 5.56
C ILE A 109 20.76 -13.05 6.78
N GLU A 110 21.45 -14.16 6.56
CA GLU A 110 21.82 -15.10 7.62
C GLU A 110 23.21 -14.82 8.22
N SER A 111 24.05 -14.04 7.54
CA SER A 111 25.43 -13.78 7.97
C SER A 111 26.00 -12.50 7.37
N ALA A 112 27.14 -12.04 7.90
CA ALA A 112 27.84 -10.84 7.43
C ALA A 112 28.19 -10.89 5.94
N ALA A 113 28.43 -12.09 5.37
CA ALA A 113 28.70 -12.25 3.95
C ALA A 113 27.52 -11.79 3.07
N GLY A 114 26.27 -11.96 3.54
CA GLY A 114 25.08 -11.53 2.80
C GLY A 114 24.85 -10.01 2.81
N LEU A 115 25.56 -9.28 3.67
CA LEU A 115 25.58 -7.81 3.70
C LEU A 115 26.54 -7.21 2.67
N ALA A 116 27.38 -8.03 2.02
CA ALA A 116 28.31 -7.54 1.01
C ALA A 116 27.57 -6.80 -0.12
N GLY A 117 28.05 -5.59 -0.43
CA GLY A 117 27.45 -4.72 -1.45
C GLY A 117 26.19 -3.98 -1.03
N LEU A 118 25.76 -4.06 0.23
CA LEU A 118 24.70 -3.22 0.78
C LEU A 118 25.30 -1.94 1.36
N ASP A 119 24.83 -0.78 0.89
CA ASP A 119 25.17 0.52 1.44
C ASP A 119 23.99 1.16 2.19
N ALA A 120 24.30 2.01 3.16
CA ALA A 120 23.30 2.69 3.97
C ALA A 120 22.55 3.81 3.23
N GLU A 121 22.87 4.15 1.99
CA GLU A 121 22.15 5.18 1.23
C GLU A 121 20.93 4.58 0.53
N HIS A 122 21.10 3.40 -0.07
CA HIS A 122 20.11 2.73 -0.91
C HIS A 122 19.37 1.59 -0.20
N TRP A 123 19.88 1.11 0.93
CA TRP A 123 19.31 -0.03 1.66
C TRP A 123 18.89 0.31 3.09
N ILE A 124 17.87 -0.42 3.53
CA ILE A 124 17.48 -0.53 4.93
C ILE A 124 17.80 -1.94 5.39
N VAL A 125 18.57 -2.04 6.46
CA VAL A 125 18.86 -3.29 7.16
C VAL A 125 18.21 -3.21 8.54
N GLN A 126 17.47 -4.23 8.90
CA GLN A 126 16.70 -4.31 10.15
C GLN A 126 16.75 -5.73 10.70
N ARG A 127 16.44 -5.91 11.98
CA ARG A 127 16.25 -7.25 12.56
C ARG A 127 15.17 -8.00 11.79
N PHE A 128 15.42 -9.27 11.49
CA PHE A 128 14.42 -10.12 10.87
C PHE A 128 13.28 -10.38 11.86
N ASP A 129 12.06 -10.15 11.40
CA ASP A 129 10.85 -10.46 12.15
C ASP A 129 10.14 -11.63 11.45
N GLY A 130 10.07 -12.75 12.15
CA GLY A 130 9.37 -13.96 11.69
C GLY A 130 7.93 -14.04 12.18
N GLY A 131 7.41 -12.97 12.79
CA GLY A 131 6.07 -12.89 13.33
C GLY A 131 4.99 -12.93 12.24
N PRO A 132 3.71 -13.13 12.63
CA PRO A 132 2.62 -13.13 11.69
C PRO A 132 2.47 -11.77 10.99
N GLU A 133 2.42 -11.79 9.65
CA GLU A 133 2.29 -10.59 8.83
C GLU A 133 0.80 -10.26 8.57
N TYR A 134 0.46 -8.99 8.70
CA TYR A 134 -0.88 -8.45 8.45
C TYR A 134 -0.84 -7.31 7.44
N THR A 135 -1.93 -7.18 6.70
CA THR A 135 -2.25 -5.98 5.91
C THR A 135 -3.58 -5.43 6.38
N LEU A 136 -3.59 -4.15 6.72
CA LEU A 136 -4.78 -3.39 7.08
C LEU A 136 -5.22 -2.62 5.85
N ASP A 137 -6.36 -3.02 5.28
CA ASP A 137 -6.97 -2.27 4.19
C ASP A 137 -7.75 -1.10 4.82
N VAL A 138 -7.24 0.12 4.65
CA VAL A 138 -7.81 1.32 5.24
C VAL A 138 -8.43 2.17 4.14
N CYS A 139 -9.66 2.64 4.33
CA CYS A 139 -10.29 3.62 3.45
C CYS A 139 -10.52 4.91 4.20
N ALA A 140 -10.06 6.03 3.66
CA ALA A 140 -10.35 7.38 4.12
C ALA A 140 -11.13 8.17 3.07
N GLY A 141 -11.99 9.08 3.52
CA GLY A 141 -12.67 10.04 2.67
C GLY A 141 -11.71 11.07 2.07
N PHE A 142 -12.21 11.92 1.19
CA PHE A 142 -11.43 13.01 0.60
C PHE A 142 -11.07 14.11 1.61
N ASP A 143 -11.76 14.14 2.75
CA ASP A 143 -11.53 15.01 3.90
C ASP A 143 -10.54 14.42 4.92
N GLY A 144 -10.05 13.19 4.68
CA GLY A 144 -9.16 12.45 5.60
C GLY A 144 -9.88 11.69 6.71
N THR A 145 -11.23 11.72 6.77
CA THR A 145 -11.99 10.92 7.74
C THR A 145 -11.81 9.43 7.42
N VAL A 146 -11.34 8.65 8.39
CA VAL A 146 -11.19 7.19 8.21
C VAL A 146 -12.57 6.53 8.22
N LEU A 147 -12.92 5.89 7.11
CA LEU A 147 -14.20 5.24 6.88
C LEU A 147 -14.17 3.76 7.25
N SER A 148 -13.06 3.06 7.02
CA SER A 148 -12.93 1.65 7.40
C SER A 148 -11.49 1.23 7.62
N VAL A 149 -11.31 0.17 8.39
CA VAL A 149 -10.05 -0.57 8.52
C VAL A 149 -10.38 -2.05 8.57
N VAL A 150 -9.89 -2.82 7.62
CA VAL A 150 -10.06 -4.28 7.59
C VAL A 150 -8.69 -4.95 7.75
N PRO A 151 -8.39 -5.53 8.92
CA PRO A 151 -7.17 -6.31 9.10
C PRO A 151 -7.27 -7.67 8.42
N ARG A 152 -6.19 -8.07 7.75
CA ARG A 152 -6.06 -9.37 7.11
C ARG A 152 -4.72 -9.97 7.41
N ARG A 153 -4.72 -11.19 7.95
CA ARG A 153 -3.49 -11.98 8.10
C ARG A 153 -3.09 -12.55 6.74
N ARG A 154 -1.81 -12.43 6.41
CA ARG A 154 -1.21 -12.97 5.18
C ARG A 154 -0.71 -14.38 5.50
N LEU A 155 -1.44 -15.40 5.04
CA LEU A 155 -1.11 -16.80 5.32
C LEU A 155 -0.06 -17.34 4.35
N GLN A 156 -0.14 -16.90 3.10
CA GLN A 156 0.83 -17.25 2.08
C GLN A 156 1.07 -16.04 1.16
N VAL A 157 2.34 -15.76 0.92
CA VAL A 157 2.81 -14.66 0.09
C VAL A 157 3.64 -15.24 -1.05
N LEU A 158 3.35 -14.80 -2.28
CA LEU A 158 4.12 -15.14 -3.47
C LEU A 158 4.51 -13.84 -4.17
N ALA A 159 5.81 -13.63 -4.39
CA ALA A 159 6.35 -12.41 -5.03
C ALA A 159 5.84 -11.10 -4.39
N GLY A 160 5.74 -11.06 -3.05
CA GLY A 160 5.27 -9.89 -2.30
C GLY A 160 3.74 -9.72 -2.24
N GLU A 161 2.98 -10.52 -2.98
CA GLU A 161 1.52 -10.50 -2.96
C GLU A 161 0.92 -11.61 -2.08
N SER A 162 -0.10 -11.27 -1.29
CA SER A 162 -0.86 -12.28 -0.55
C SER A 162 -1.73 -13.07 -1.51
N ILE A 163 -1.47 -14.38 -1.60
CA ILE A 163 -2.26 -15.34 -2.38
C ILE A 163 -3.27 -16.08 -1.52
N THR A 164 -2.97 -16.22 -0.23
CA THR A 164 -3.86 -16.77 0.78
C THR A 164 -3.89 -15.81 1.96
N GLY A 165 -5.08 -15.43 2.41
CA GLY A 165 -5.26 -14.57 3.56
C GLY A 165 -6.59 -14.82 4.26
N VAL A 166 -6.69 -14.32 5.50
CA VAL A 166 -7.91 -14.42 6.31
C VAL A 166 -8.18 -13.09 6.99
N THR A 167 -9.43 -12.64 7.04
CA THR A 167 -9.80 -11.48 7.85
C THR A 167 -9.64 -11.80 9.33
N VAL A 168 -9.15 -10.82 10.09
CA VAL A 168 -8.94 -10.95 11.54
C VAL A 168 -9.47 -9.70 12.22
N MET A 169 -10.52 -9.85 13.03
CA MET A 169 -11.06 -8.78 13.84
C MET A 169 -10.27 -8.59 15.12
N ASP A 170 -9.16 -7.87 15.00
CA ASP A 170 -8.38 -7.38 16.12
C ASP A 170 -8.56 -5.86 16.29
N PRO A 171 -9.15 -5.39 17.41
CA PRO A 171 -9.32 -3.97 17.69
C PRO A 171 -8.02 -3.17 17.66
N ALA A 172 -6.90 -3.74 18.13
CA ALA A 172 -5.61 -3.05 18.13
C ALA A 172 -5.09 -2.82 16.71
N LEU A 173 -5.34 -3.75 15.79
CA LEU A 173 -5.03 -3.57 14.37
C LEU A 173 -5.94 -2.53 13.71
N VAL A 174 -7.22 -2.50 14.06
CA VAL A 174 -8.17 -1.48 13.58
C VAL A 174 -7.74 -0.09 14.01
N GLU A 175 -7.41 0.09 15.28
CA GLU A 175 -6.93 1.36 15.84
C GLU A 175 -5.61 1.80 15.20
N LEU A 176 -4.65 0.87 15.07
CA LEU A 176 -3.36 1.15 14.42
C LEU A 176 -3.55 1.65 12.98
N GLY A 177 -4.33 0.94 12.17
CA GLY A 177 -4.56 1.31 10.78
C GLY A 177 -5.18 2.70 10.65
N ALA A 178 -6.17 3.01 11.50
CA ALA A 178 -6.80 4.32 11.50
C ALA A 178 -5.83 5.42 11.98
N ALA A 179 -5.04 5.17 13.03
CA ALA A 179 -4.07 6.12 13.56
C ALA A 179 -2.98 6.46 12.55
N VAL A 180 -2.40 5.45 11.88
CA VAL A 180 -1.35 5.64 10.87
C VAL A 180 -1.87 6.43 9.68
N VAL A 181 -3.05 6.08 9.14
CA VAL A 181 -3.64 6.79 8.00
C VAL A 181 -3.97 8.24 8.33
N ARG A 182 -4.51 8.52 9.52
CA ARG A 182 -4.75 9.90 9.98
C ARG A 182 -3.45 10.69 10.13
N ALA A 183 -2.44 10.12 10.77
CA ALA A 183 -1.15 10.78 11.01
C ALA A 183 -0.40 11.08 9.70
N LEU A 184 -0.53 10.22 8.70
CA LEU A 184 0.02 10.43 7.35
C LEU A 184 -0.81 11.41 6.51
N GLY A 185 -2.05 11.71 6.90
CA GLY A 185 -2.98 12.53 6.13
C GLY A 185 -3.36 11.90 4.80
N LEU A 186 -3.51 10.57 4.77
CA LEU A 186 -3.88 9.86 3.53
C LEU A 186 -5.38 9.98 3.25
N ILE A 187 -5.71 10.02 1.98
CA ILE A 187 -7.08 9.94 1.46
C ILE A 187 -7.22 8.71 0.57
N GLY A 188 -8.46 8.24 0.37
CA GLY A 188 -8.72 7.08 -0.46
C GLY A 188 -8.34 5.78 0.22
N HIS A 189 -8.05 4.76 -0.58
CA HIS A 189 -7.66 3.45 -0.07
C HIS A 189 -6.14 3.38 0.13
N ALA A 190 -5.71 2.84 1.25
CA ALA A 190 -4.31 2.55 1.56
C ALA A 190 -4.18 1.18 2.22
N THR A 191 -3.06 0.51 2.00
CA THR A 191 -2.71 -0.71 2.73
C THR A 191 -1.59 -0.43 3.71
N VAL A 192 -1.83 -0.66 5.00
CA VAL A 192 -0.83 -0.57 6.08
C VAL A 192 -0.33 -1.98 6.37
N GLN A 193 0.96 -2.24 6.24
CA GLN A 193 1.54 -3.56 6.51
C GLN A 193 2.29 -3.56 7.84
N CYS A 194 2.09 -4.62 8.63
CA CYS A 194 2.74 -4.78 9.92
C CYS A 194 2.96 -6.24 10.28
N PHE A 195 3.91 -6.48 11.18
CA PHE A 195 3.92 -7.67 12.02
C PHE A 195 3.07 -7.42 13.26
N HIS A 196 2.37 -8.44 13.74
CA HIS A 196 1.56 -8.32 14.95
C HIS A 196 1.53 -9.64 15.74
N ASP A 197 1.81 -9.54 17.02
CA ASP A 197 1.82 -10.63 17.99
C ASP A 197 1.56 -10.08 19.41
N ALA A 198 1.77 -10.91 20.44
CA ALA A 198 1.57 -10.54 21.84
C ALA A 198 2.45 -9.37 22.32
N ALA A 199 3.56 -9.05 21.63
CA ALA A 199 4.40 -7.90 21.95
C ALA A 199 3.91 -6.60 21.30
N GLY A 200 2.88 -6.67 20.44
CA GLY A 200 2.27 -5.53 19.75
C GLY A 200 2.60 -5.48 18.26
N SER A 201 2.27 -4.35 17.64
CA SER A 201 2.38 -4.17 16.19
C SER A 201 3.65 -3.43 15.79
N ARG A 202 4.28 -3.87 14.69
CA ARG A 202 5.49 -3.25 14.13
C ARG A 202 5.27 -2.98 12.64
N LEU A 203 5.24 -1.71 12.25
CA LEU A 203 4.96 -1.26 10.89
C LEU A 203 6.10 -1.61 9.94
N ILE A 204 5.74 -2.12 8.75
CA ILE A 204 6.66 -2.53 7.69
C ILE A 204 6.72 -1.45 6.61
N GLU A 205 5.55 -1.06 6.09
CA GLU A 205 5.35 -0.05 5.06
C GLU A 205 3.87 0.36 4.98
N VAL A 206 3.60 1.47 4.29
CA VAL A 206 2.26 1.91 3.91
C VAL A 206 2.25 2.14 2.42
N ASN A 207 1.25 1.61 1.72
CA ASN A 207 1.07 1.86 0.31
C ASN A 207 -0.24 2.63 0.09
N PRO A 208 -0.20 3.91 -0.30
CA PRO A 208 -1.38 4.78 -0.42
C PRO A 208 -2.16 4.54 -1.72
N ARG A 209 -2.50 3.27 -1.98
CA ARG A 209 -3.25 2.77 -3.13
C ARG A 209 -3.94 1.45 -2.79
N PHE A 210 -4.84 1.00 -3.66
CA PHE A 210 -5.42 -0.34 -3.59
C PHE A 210 -4.34 -1.43 -3.69
N GLY A 211 -4.19 -2.25 -2.66
CA GLY A 211 -3.28 -3.39 -2.70
C GLY A 211 -3.89 -4.61 -3.38
N GLY A 212 -3.03 -5.52 -3.86
CA GLY A 212 -3.47 -6.74 -4.53
C GLY A 212 -4.52 -7.50 -3.70
N GLY A 213 -4.28 -7.74 -2.41
CA GLY A 213 -5.19 -8.46 -1.52
C GLY A 213 -6.47 -7.73 -1.09
N ALA A 214 -6.71 -6.48 -1.51
CA ALA A 214 -7.82 -5.64 -1.03
C ALA A 214 -9.21 -6.22 -1.33
N ALA A 215 -9.33 -7.10 -2.35
CA ALA A 215 -10.57 -7.81 -2.66
C ALA A 215 -11.15 -8.58 -1.46
N LEU A 216 -10.29 -9.11 -0.57
CA LEU A 216 -10.75 -9.75 0.66
C LEU A 216 -11.37 -8.74 1.62
N GLY A 217 -10.79 -7.55 1.76
CA GLY A 217 -11.37 -6.46 2.54
C GLY A 217 -12.74 -6.03 2.02
N PHE A 218 -12.91 -5.97 0.70
CA PHE A 218 -14.20 -5.65 0.08
C PHE A 218 -15.24 -6.73 0.37
N ALA A 219 -14.88 -8.00 0.21
CA ALA A 219 -15.75 -9.14 0.48
C ALA A 219 -16.13 -9.26 1.97
N ALA A 220 -15.31 -8.68 2.87
CA ALA A 220 -15.57 -8.61 4.29
C ALA A 220 -16.41 -7.38 4.72
N GLY A 221 -16.94 -6.61 3.76
CA GLY A 221 -17.91 -5.53 3.98
C GLY A 221 -17.37 -4.11 3.76
N ALA A 222 -16.07 -3.94 3.52
CA ALA A 222 -15.47 -2.62 3.29
C ALA A 222 -15.37 -2.30 1.79
N ASP A 223 -16.50 -2.01 1.13
CA ASP A 223 -16.59 -1.70 -0.31
C ASP A 223 -16.09 -0.28 -0.63
N SER A 224 -14.81 -0.05 -0.35
CA SER A 224 -14.14 1.23 -0.56
C SER A 224 -14.19 1.75 -2.01
N PRO A 225 -14.12 0.94 -3.08
CA PRO A 225 -14.32 1.46 -4.44
C PRO A 225 -15.68 2.13 -4.60
N ARG A 226 -16.77 1.47 -4.17
CA ARG A 226 -18.12 2.03 -4.27
C ARG A 226 -18.30 3.26 -3.39
N TRP A 227 -17.70 3.26 -2.20
CA TRP A 227 -17.75 4.38 -1.28
C TRP A 227 -17.06 5.61 -1.85
N LEU A 228 -15.86 5.46 -2.43
CA LEU A 228 -15.12 6.56 -3.04
C LEU A 228 -15.83 7.12 -4.27
N LEU A 229 -16.50 6.29 -5.06
CA LEU A 229 -17.39 6.76 -6.14
C LEU A 229 -18.58 7.56 -5.60
N ARG A 230 -19.21 7.09 -4.51
CA ARG A 230 -20.32 7.82 -3.86
C ARG A 230 -19.87 9.17 -3.32
N LEU A 231 -18.71 9.22 -2.65
CA LEU A 231 -18.10 10.46 -2.17
C LEU A 231 -17.74 11.40 -3.33
N ALA A 232 -17.23 10.85 -4.45
CA ALA A 232 -16.87 11.65 -5.61
C ALA A 232 -18.08 12.39 -6.20
N ARG A 233 -19.26 11.79 -6.08
CA ARG A 233 -20.56 12.35 -6.49
C ARG A 233 -21.24 13.21 -5.40
N GLY A 234 -20.54 13.56 -4.33
CA GLY A 234 -21.06 14.41 -3.25
C GLY A 234 -21.95 13.70 -2.24
N GLY A 235 -22.00 12.36 -2.25
CA GLY A 235 -22.66 11.60 -1.20
C GLY A 235 -21.83 11.54 0.09
N SER A 236 -22.41 10.96 1.15
CA SER A 236 -21.73 10.67 2.41
C SER A 236 -21.61 9.16 2.65
N ILE A 237 -20.65 8.78 3.50
CA ILE A 237 -20.44 7.42 3.99
C ILE A 237 -20.30 7.51 5.50
N GLU A 238 -21.13 6.74 6.22
CA GLU A 238 -20.95 6.57 7.65
C GLU A 238 -19.72 5.68 7.90
N PRO A 239 -18.77 6.09 8.77
CA PRO A 239 -17.63 5.25 9.12
C PRO A 239 -18.06 3.89 9.68
N GLN A 240 -17.44 2.83 9.17
CA GLN A 240 -17.60 1.43 9.58
C GLN A 240 -16.21 0.86 9.84
N LEU A 241 -15.68 1.09 11.05
CA LEU A 241 -14.38 0.57 11.45
C LEU A 241 -14.47 -0.92 11.76
N GLY A 242 -13.45 -1.67 11.33
CA GLY A 242 -13.46 -3.13 11.37
C GLY A 242 -14.01 -3.76 10.09
N CYS A 243 -13.99 -5.09 10.06
CA CYS A 243 -14.64 -5.89 9.05
C CYS A 243 -15.98 -6.43 9.57
N GLN A 244 -16.95 -6.57 8.67
CA GLN A 244 -18.27 -7.12 8.99
C GLN A 244 -18.27 -8.66 9.03
N ARG A 245 -17.24 -9.28 8.44
CA ARG A 245 -17.08 -10.74 8.35
C ARG A 245 -15.66 -11.13 8.77
N ASP A 246 -15.54 -11.55 10.02
CA ASP A 246 -14.31 -12.12 10.57
C ASP A 246 -14.08 -13.57 10.10
N GLY A 247 -12.83 -14.01 10.03
CA GLY A 247 -12.48 -15.37 9.62
C GLY A 247 -12.77 -15.72 8.15
N LEU A 248 -12.97 -14.72 7.28
CA LEU A 248 -13.20 -14.93 5.85
C LEU A 248 -11.88 -15.19 5.14
N TYR A 249 -11.78 -16.32 4.45
CA TYR A 249 -10.58 -16.69 3.68
C TYR A 249 -10.66 -16.21 2.23
N LEU A 250 -9.53 -15.71 1.73
CA LEU A 250 -9.25 -15.56 0.30
C LEU A 250 -8.26 -16.64 -0.11
N LEU A 251 -8.62 -17.38 -1.16
CA LEU A 251 -7.77 -18.37 -1.82
C LEU A 251 -7.66 -17.97 -3.29
N ARG A 252 -6.47 -17.58 -3.74
CA ARG A 252 -6.22 -17.26 -5.15
C ARG A 252 -5.74 -18.47 -5.91
N HIS A 253 -6.30 -18.66 -7.11
CA HIS A 253 -5.81 -19.61 -8.08
C HIS A 253 -5.66 -18.94 -9.44
N SER A 254 -4.70 -19.40 -10.22
CA SER A 254 -4.58 -19.03 -11.63
C SER A 254 -5.51 -19.90 -12.47
N HIS A 255 -5.93 -19.38 -13.62
CA HIS A 255 -6.61 -20.16 -14.65
C HIS A 255 -6.07 -19.71 -16.00
N ASP A 256 -5.93 -20.66 -16.93
CA ASP A 256 -5.45 -20.38 -18.28
C ASP A 256 -6.62 -19.91 -19.16
N VAL A 257 -6.37 -18.87 -19.96
CA VAL A 257 -7.32 -18.35 -20.94
C VAL A 257 -6.66 -18.37 -22.31
N PHE A 258 -7.28 -19.06 -23.26
CA PHE A 258 -6.83 -19.13 -24.64
C PHE A 258 -7.71 -18.23 -25.50
N VAL A 259 -7.09 -17.30 -26.21
CA VAL A 259 -7.76 -16.37 -27.13
C VAL A 259 -7.12 -16.47 -28.50
N ALA A 260 -7.90 -16.30 -29.56
CA ALA A 260 -7.35 -16.22 -30.91
C ALA A 260 -6.59 -14.91 -31.09
N ALA A 261 -5.60 -14.89 -31.98
CA ALA A 261 -4.82 -13.68 -32.24
C ALA A 261 -5.68 -12.51 -32.74
N GLU A 262 -6.79 -12.81 -33.45
CA GLU A 262 -7.77 -11.82 -33.90
C GLU A 262 -8.58 -11.16 -32.77
N ASP A 263 -8.75 -11.82 -31.63
CA ASP A 263 -9.54 -11.31 -30.50
C ASP A 263 -8.73 -10.38 -29.58
N VAL A 264 -7.40 -10.35 -29.73
CA VAL A 264 -6.53 -9.42 -29.01
C VAL A 264 -6.50 -8.10 -29.76
N CYS A 265 -7.40 -7.17 -29.40
CA CYS A 265 -7.42 -5.83 -29.99
C CYS A 265 -6.03 -5.16 -29.91
N ARG A 266 -5.56 -4.66 -31.06
CA ARG A 266 -4.33 -3.84 -31.20
C ARG A 266 -4.50 -2.44 -30.63
#